data_AF-A0A972QCU7-F1
#
_entry.id   AF-A0A972QCU7-F1
#
_cell.length_a   1.000
_cell.length_b   1.000
_cell.length_c   1.000
_cell.angle_alpha   90.00
_cell.angle_beta   90.00
_cell.angle_gamma   90.00
#
_symmetry.space_group_name_H-M   'P 1'
#
loop_
_entity.id
_entity.type
_entity.pdbx_description
1 polymer ?
#
loop_
_entity_poly.entity_id
_entity_poly.type
_entity_poly.pdbx_seq_one_letter_code
_entity_poly.pdbx_strand_id
1 'polypeptide(L)'
;MRILRFKEVKRAYISLLILIILYMISLCSELICNDIPLYVRFNGKSYFPAIKFYPEDLFAGNNKKTRPDYKSINNSATFRKDAGNFMIFPLIPYSPFESIDPKSIAVSDNVTLVFTQMPRIGTVNIRRDYSIVRSASFGFFINRKDGQAKGVLLSEYYNIPENIRQGIEKRFANENAPRLVSSKIMGNKGKEVVISLSTYFLRKRAPESVRLTFREAGTKDQSIEKIVFNKSLKPVQNKIKQNSMNIWSSLAPQDRKTLLSMVGQRFLHTIDPFILKVKNRVYRIRFEKDDIRFPFAPVKEHLMGIDGAGRDVLARILYGLRTSLTFGLLLVACSMILGIISGAVQGYYGGAIDITGQRLIEVWSALPFLYIMILMGSVYGRSFSLLLFCYGLFNWIGISYYIRAEFLRLRKKEFVEAAKCMGISSYKIIFKHILPNAMVPVITFFPFSLVGAIGALAALDYLGFGLPPPTPSWGELLFQAQQYRWAWWLILYPSLALFVVMLLGVFVGDGIRNAYDPKRCSRLE
;
A
#
# COMPACT_ATOMS: atom_id res chain seq x y z
N MET A 1 46.13 -1.38 -12.65
CA MET A 1 46.20 -1.89 -11.27
C MET A 1 44.88 -1.76 -10.48
N ARG A 2 44.27 -0.57 -10.34
CA ARG A 2 43.05 -0.36 -9.50
C ARG A 2 41.79 -1.10 -9.99
N ILE A 3 41.55 -1.15 -11.30
CA ILE A 3 40.41 -1.92 -11.88
C ILE A 3 40.58 -3.43 -11.63
N LEU A 4 41.80 -3.93 -11.67
CA LEU A 4 42.08 -5.34 -11.37
C LEU A 4 41.81 -5.64 -9.89
N ARG A 5 42.25 -4.77 -8.98
CA ARG A 5 41.92 -4.85 -7.54
C ARG A 5 40.42 -4.81 -7.26
N PHE A 6 39.67 -4.02 -8.02
CA PHE A 6 38.20 -4.02 -7.91
C PHE A 6 37.59 -5.37 -8.34
N LYS A 7 38.07 -5.94 -9.45
CA LYS A 7 37.63 -7.27 -9.93
C LYS A 7 37.95 -8.41 -8.97
N GLU A 8 39.02 -8.29 -8.17
CA GLU A 8 39.34 -9.27 -7.11
C GLU A 8 38.28 -9.31 -6.01
N VAL A 9 37.59 -8.18 -5.74
CA VAL A 9 36.48 -8.13 -4.78
C VAL A 9 35.20 -8.66 -5.46
N LYS A 10 35.11 -10.00 -5.57
CA LYS A 10 34.02 -10.71 -6.29
C LYS A 10 32.62 -10.18 -5.96
N ARG A 11 32.31 -9.97 -4.68
CA ARG A 11 31.01 -9.46 -4.24
C ARG A 11 30.67 -8.10 -4.88
N ALA A 12 31.62 -7.16 -4.89
CA ALA A 12 31.42 -5.82 -5.42
C ALA A 12 31.31 -5.83 -6.94
N TYR A 13 32.13 -6.64 -7.61
CA TYR A 13 32.09 -6.79 -9.06
C TYR A 13 30.77 -7.41 -9.54
N ILE A 14 30.30 -8.48 -8.88
CA ILE A 14 29.01 -9.10 -9.17
C ILE A 14 27.88 -8.12 -8.89
N SER A 15 27.92 -7.39 -7.77
CA SER A 15 26.90 -6.38 -7.47
C SER A 15 26.84 -5.27 -8.51
N LEU A 16 27.99 -4.81 -9.02
CA LEU A 16 28.04 -3.84 -10.11
C LEU A 16 27.39 -4.40 -11.37
N LEU A 17 27.72 -5.63 -11.74
CA LEU A 17 27.15 -6.28 -12.93
C LEU A 17 25.62 -6.42 -12.81
N ILE A 18 25.12 -6.89 -11.65
CA ILE A 18 23.69 -7.01 -11.39
C ILE A 18 23.01 -5.65 -11.49
N LEU A 19 23.58 -4.60 -10.88
CA LEU A 19 23.00 -3.26 -10.91
C LEU A 19 22.95 -2.68 -12.33
N ILE A 20 24.01 -2.88 -13.13
CA ILE A 20 24.04 -2.48 -14.54
C ILE A 20 22.97 -3.23 -15.34
N ILE A 21 22.87 -4.56 -15.17
CA ILE A 21 21.87 -5.37 -15.88
C ILE A 21 20.46 -4.93 -15.50
N LEU A 22 20.18 -4.78 -14.21
CA LEU A 22 18.89 -4.30 -13.71
C LEU A 22 18.55 -2.92 -14.28
N TYR A 23 19.52 -2.00 -14.31
CA TYR A 23 19.31 -0.67 -14.88
C TYR A 23 19.03 -0.73 -16.38
N MET A 24 19.80 -1.51 -17.15
CA MET A 24 19.59 -1.69 -18.60
C MET A 24 18.22 -2.30 -18.90
N ILE A 25 17.81 -3.32 -18.15
CA ILE A 25 16.47 -3.90 -18.24
C ILE A 25 15.40 -2.84 -17.94
N SER A 26 15.63 -2.01 -16.91
CA SER A 26 14.69 -0.94 -16.55
C SER A 26 14.61 0.16 -17.62
N LEU A 27 15.71 0.50 -18.31
CA LEU A 27 15.69 1.46 -19.42
C LEU A 27 14.85 0.93 -20.59
N CYS A 28 14.91 -0.37 -20.84
CA CYS A 28 14.09 -1.07 -21.82
C CYS A 28 12.73 -1.53 -21.26
N SER A 29 12.26 -1.01 -20.12
CA SER A 29 11.01 -1.46 -19.48
C SER A 29 9.80 -1.30 -20.39
N GLU A 30 9.79 -0.32 -21.30
CA GLU A 30 8.72 -0.10 -22.28
C GLU A 30 8.55 -1.23 -23.30
N LEU A 31 9.59 -2.04 -23.51
CA LEU A 31 9.54 -3.22 -24.39
C LEU A 31 9.16 -4.51 -23.64
N ILE A 32 9.34 -4.52 -22.32
CA ILE A 32 9.16 -5.70 -21.47
C ILE A 32 7.80 -5.65 -20.76
N CYS A 33 7.39 -4.46 -20.35
CA CYS A 33 6.25 -4.20 -19.50
C CYS A 33 5.46 -2.99 -20.01
N ASN A 34 4.39 -3.23 -20.77
CA ASN A 34 3.59 -2.16 -21.37
C ASN A 34 2.19 -2.63 -21.75
N ASP A 35 1.25 -1.69 -21.81
CA ASP A 35 -0.11 -1.90 -22.34
C ASP A 35 -0.17 -1.76 -23.87
N ILE A 36 0.92 -1.29 -24.48
CA ILE A 36 1.08 -1.17 -25.94
C ILE A 36 1.69 -2.46 -26.52
N PRO A 37 1.11 -3.03 -27.59
CA PRO A 37 1.69 -4.16 -28.29
C PRO A 37 2.97 -3.77 -29.05
N LEU A 38 3.93 -4.69 -29.08
CA LEU A 38 5.17 -4.55 -29.83
C LEU A 38 4.91 -4.58 -31.35
N TYR A 39 3.95 -5.41 -31.76
CA TYR A 39 3.59 -5.62 -33.15
C TYR A 39 2.08 -5.81 -33.29
N VAL A 40 1.49 -5.20 -34.32
CA VAL A 40 0.10 -5.38 -34.70
C VAL A 40 0.02 -5.65 -36.20
N ARG A 41 -0.62 -6.76 -36.59
CA ARG A 41 -1.05 -6.99 -37.96
C ARG A 41 -2.52 -6.64 -38.06
N PHE A 42 -2.85 -5.73 -38.97
CA PHE A 42 -4.23 -5.27 -39.19
C PHE A 42 -4.49 -5.05 -40.68
N ASN A 43 -5.48 -5.75 -41.25
CA ASN A 43 -5.89 -5.71 -42.66
C ASN A 43 -4.71 -5.84 -43.63
N GLY A 44 -3.85 -6.84 -43.41
CA GLY A 44 -2.67 -7.12 -44.22
C GLY A 44 -1.48 -6.18 -44.02
N LYS A 45 -1.60 -5.11 -43.21
CA LYS A 45 -0.51 -4.18 -42.90
C LYS A 45 0.10 -4.46 -41.53
N SER A 46 1.41 -4.22 -41.43
CA SER A 46 2.18 -4.34 -40.20
C SER A 46 2.36 -2.99 -39.53
N TYR A 47 2.14 -2.94 -38.22
CA TYR A 47 2.26 -1.75 -37.38
C TYR A 47 3.15 -2.05 -36.17
N PHE A 48 3.93 -1.06 -35.73
CA PHE A 48 4.83 -1.17 -34.56
C PHE A 48 4.50 -0.11 -33.51
N PRO A 49 3.41 -0.26 -32.74
CA PRO A 49 2.93 0.74 -31.80
C PRO A 49 3.90 1.13 -30.68
N ALA A 50 4.80 0.22 -30.30
CA ALA A 50 5.81 0.50 -29.28
C ALA A 50 6.82 1.59 -29.70
N ILE A 51 6.98 1.84 -31.01
CA ILE A 51 7.94 2.80 -31.56
C ILE A 51 7.24 4.03 -32.12
N LYS A 52 6.05 3.85 -32.72
CA LYS A 52 5.31 4.91 -33.39
C LYS A 52 3.88 4.97 -32.88
N PHE A 53 3.41 6.19 -32.59
CA PHE A 53 2.02 6.42 -32.23
C PHE A 53 1.09 6.19 -33.43
N TYR A 54 0.02 5.43 -33.19
CA TYR A 54 -1.09 5.23 -34.12
C TYR A 54 -2.40 5.57 -33.40
N PRO A 55 -3.32 6.34 -34.03
CA PRO A 55 -4.59 6.71 -33.42
C PRO A 55 -5.58 5.54 -33.37
N GLU A 56 -6.50 5.57 -32.41
CA GLU A 56 -7.52 4.52 -32.18
C GLU A 56 -8.38 4.25 -33.42
N ASP A 57 -8.76 5.32 -34.12
CA ASP A 57 -9.55 5.27 -35.34
C ASP A 57 -8.99 4.31 -36.41
N LEU A 58 -7.67 4.17 -36.49
CA LEU A 58 -7.02 3.27 -37.44
C LEU A 58 -7.48 1.81 -37.27
N PHE A 59 -7.72 1.38 -36.02
CA PHE A 59 -8.05 0.00 -35.69
C PHE A 59 -9.54 -0.20 -35.40
N ALA A 60 -10.23 0.84 -34.90
CA ALA A 60 -11.63 0.75 -34.49
C ALA A 60 -12.61 1.39 -35.48
N GLY A 61 -12.16 2.29 -36.38
CA GLY A 61 -13.01 3.00 -37.36
C GLY A 61 -14.05 3.92 -36.72
N ASN A 62 -13.72 4.51 -35.57
CA ASN A 62 -14.65 5.26 -34.72
C ASN A 62 -14.40 6.77 -34.70
N ASN A 63 -13.60 7.29 -35.64
CA ASN A 63 -13.18 8.70 -35.76
C ASN A 63 -12.50 9.28 -34.50
N LYS A 64 -12.05 8.43 -33.57
CA LYS A 64 -11.33 8.88 -32.37
C LYS A 64 -9.82 8.96 -32.64
N LYS A 65 -9.27 10.17 -32.56
CA LYS A 65 -7.81 10.42 -32.66
C LYS A 65 -7.09 10.31 -31.31
N THR A 66 -7.64 9.52 -30.38
CA THR A 66 -7.09 9.27 -29.05
C THR A 66 -6.09 8.11 -29.07
N ARG A 67 -5.38 7.92 -27.95
CA ARG A 67 -4.51 6.76 -27.76
C ARG A 67 -5.36 5.48 -27.75
N PRO A 68 -5.06 4.46 -28.58
CA PRO A 68 -5.83 3.23 -28.62
C PRO A 68 -5.70 2.45 -27.31
N ASP A 69 -6.83 1.92 -26.82
CA ASP A 69 -6.81 0.80 -25.87
C ASP A 69 -6.71 -0.51 -26.67
N TYR A 70 -5.48 -0.98 -26.83
CA TYR A 70 -5.19 -2.17 -27.62
C TYR A 70 -5.83 -3.44 -27.06
N LYS A 71 -6.05 -3.53 -25.75
CA LYS A 71 -6.67 -4.71 -25.12
C LYS A 71 -8.15 -4.79 -25.46
N SER A 72 -8.87 -3.66 -25.42
CA SER A 72 -10.27 -3.65 -25.86
C SER A 72 -10.40 -3.84 -27.37
N ILE A 73 -9.51 -3.23 -28.16
CA ILE A 73 -9.49 -3.41 -29.63
C ILE A 73 -9.24 -4.87 -30.02
N ASN A 74 -8.30 -5.57 -29.38
CA ASN A 74 -8.00 -6.98 -29.66
C ASN A 74 -9.22 -7.91 -29.41
N ASN A 75 -10.16 -7.47 -28.57
CA ASN A 75 -11.41 -8.17 -28.28
C ASN A 75 -12.61 -7.66 -29.11
N SER A 76 -12.44 -6.61 -29.91
CA SER A 76 -13.51 -6.01 -30.72
C SER A 76 -13.86 -6.87 -31.94
N ALA A 77 -15.13 -6.82 -32.35
CA ALA A 77 -15.60 -7.50 -33.56
C ALA A 77 -14.91 -6.96 -34.83
N THR A 78 -14.60 -5.66 -34.88
CA THR A 78 -13.91 -5.02 -36.00
C THR A 78 -12.51 -5.59 -36.20
N PHE A 79 -11.74 -5.72 -35.12
CA PHE A 79 -10.38 -6.26 -35.20
C PHE A 79 -10.38 -7.74 -35.54
N ARG A 80 -11.31 -8.52 -34.99
CA ARG A 80 -11.43 -9.98 -35.23
C ARG A 80 -12.13 -10.34 -36.55
N LYS A 81 -12.58 -9.36 -37.34
CA LYS A 81 -13.27 -9.60 -38.62
C LYS A 81 -12.37 -10.31 -39.63
N ASP A 82 -11.09 -9.99 -39.65
CA ASP A 82 -10.08 -10.63 -40.49
C ASP A 82 -9.23 -11.58 -39.62
N ALA A 83 -9.17 -12.86 -40.01
CA ALA A 83 -8.39 -13.88 -39.30
C ALA A 83 -6.88 -13.62 -39.35
N GLY A 84 -6.40 -12.78 -40.28
CA GLY A 84 -5.01 -12.34 -40.37
C GLY A 84 -4.61 -11.30 -39.32
N ASN A 85 -5.56 -10.77 -38.54
CA ASN A 85 -5.30 -9.74 -37.54
C ASN A 85 -4.85 -10.35 -36.22
N PHE A 86 -3.70 -9.90 -35.71
CA PHE A 86 -3.21 -10.29 -34.40
C PHE A 86 -2.33 -9.21 -33.79
N MET A 87 -2.21 -9.24 -32.47
CA MET A 87 -1.34 -8.35 -31.70
C MET A 87 -0.36 -9.18 -30.88
N ILE A 88 0.90 -8.74 -30.81
CA ILE A 88 1.93 -9.32 -29.95
C ILE A 88 2.22 -8.31 -28.84
N PHE A 89 1.89 -8.67 -27.61
CA PHE A 89 2.16 -7.84 -26.43
C PHE A 89 3.53 -8.16 -25.82
N PRO A 90 4.09 -7.22 -25.02
CA PRO A 90 5.23 -7.49 -24.16
C PRO A 90 4.99 -8.65 -23.18
N LEU A 91 6.07 -9.16 -22.57
CA LEU A 91 6.01 -10.24 -21.59
C LEU A 91 5.05 -9.93 -20.43
N ILE A 92 5.07 -8.68 -19.96
CA ILE A 92 4.14 -8.17 -18.96
C ILE A 92 3.22 -7.18 -19.67
N PRO A 93 1.99 -7.57 -20.04
CA PRO A 93 1.10 -6.74 -20.85
C PRO A 93 0.37 -5.69 -20.00
N TYR A 94 1.06 -5.04 -19.07
CA TYR A 94 0.49 -4.04 -18.16
C TYR A 94 1.39 -2.82 -18.09
N SER A 95 0.79 -1.65 -18.22
CA SER A 95 1.49 -0.37 -18.06
C SER A 95 1.41 0.09 -16.60
N PRO A 96 2.44 0.75 -16.07
CA PRO A 96 2.40 1.30 -14.72
C PRO A 96 1.41 2.47 -14.59
N PHE A 97 0.83 2.94 -15.69
CA PHE A 97 -0.16 4.02 -15.75
C PHE A 97 -1.58 3.53 -16.02
N GLU A 98 -1.75 2.27 -16.38
CA GLU A 98 -3.05 1.68 -16.71
C GLU A 98 -3.81 1.31 -15.43
N SER A 99 -5.08 1.71 -15.34
CA SER A 99 -6.00 1.21 -14.32
C SER A 99 -6.71 -0.04 -14.87
N ILE A 100 -6.47 -1.17 -14.22
CA ILE A 100 -7.04 -2.47 -14.57
C ILE A 100 -8.55 -2.45 -14.31
N ASP A 101 -9.35 -3.00 -15.23
CA ASP A 101 -10.78 -3.21 -15.01
C ASP A 101 -10.96 -4.31 -13.96
N PRO A 102 -11.64 -4.07 -12.83
CA PRO A 102 -11.96 -5.09 -11.85
C PRO A 102 -12.58 -6.36 -12.46
N LYS A 103 -13.36 -6.26 -13.55
CA LYS A 103 -13.98 -7.43 -14.19
C LYS A 103 -12.99 -8.35 -14.89
N SER A 104 -11.80 -7.86 -15.24
CA SER A 104 -10.77 -8.65 -15.92
C SER A 104 -10.03 -9.61 -14.98
N ILE A 105 -10.04 -9.34 -13.67
CA ILE A 105 -9.29 -10.13 -12.69
C ILE A 105 -10.04 -11.42 -12.39
N ALA A 106 -9.40 -12.55 -12.65
CA ALA A 106 -9.95 -13.87 -12.37
C ALA A 106 -10.02 -14.15 -10.85
N VAL A 107 -11.15 -13.80 -10.23
CA VAL A 107 -11.48 -14.16 -8.84
C VAL A 107 -12.51 -15.28 -8.83
N SER A 108 -12.53 -16.09 -7.75
CA SER A 108 -13.56 -17.11 -7.62
C SER A 108 -14.94 -16.45 -7.57
N ASP A 109 -15.73 -16.63 -8.63
CA ASP A 109 -17.13 -16.21 -8.78
C ASP A 109 -18.04 -17.05 -7.85
N ASN A 110 -17.80 -16.96 -6.55
CA ASN A 110 -18.52 -17.68 -5.53
C ASN A 110 -19.24 -16.69 -4.61
N VAL A 111 -20.52 -16.94 -4.35
CA VAL A 111 -21.29 -16.22 -3.33
C VAL A 111 -21.42 -17.15 -2.13
N THR A 112 -20.96 -16.67 -0.97
CA THR A 112 -21.09 -17.37 0.31
C THR A 112 -22.30 -16.83 1.06
N LEU A 113 -23.27 -17.70 1.27
CA LEU A 113 -24.38 -17.49 2.18
C LEU A 113 -23.92 -17.78 3.61
N VAL A 114 -23.92 -16.75 4.46
CA VAL A 114 -23.54 -16.85 5.86
C VAL A 114 -24.78 -16.75 6.72
N PHE A 115 -25.19 -17.88 7.30
CA PHE A 115 -26.33 -17.97 8.22
C PHE A 115 -25.86 -17.63 9.63
N THR A 116 -26.33 -16.50 10.15
CA THR A 116 -26.08 -16.09 11.53
C THR A 116 -27.37 -16.17 12.32
N GLN A 117 -27.43 -17.01 13.34
CA GLN A 117 -28.61 -17.09 14.19
C GLN A 117 -28.78 -15.79 14.99
N MET A 118 -29.94 -15.16 14.88
CA MET A 118 -30.24 -13.96 15.66
C MET A 118 -30.53 -14.35 17.12
N PRO A 119 -29.90 -13.72 18.11
CA PRO A 119 -30.22 -13.98 19.51
C PRO A 119 -31.65 -13.56 19.76
N ARG A 120 -32.41 -14.37 20.51
CA ARG A 120 -33.75 -13.96 20.88
C ARG A 120 -33.69 -12.80 21.87
N ILE A 121 -34.62 -11.86 21.72
CA ILE A 121 -34.78 -10.72 22.61
C ILE A 121 -36.22 -10.73 23.11
N GLY A 122 -36.38 -10.58 24.42
CA GLY A 122 -37.66 -10.43 25.08
C GLY A 122 -37.62 -9.21 25.98
N THR A 123 -38.77 -8.56 26.17
CA THR A 123 -38.87 -7.45 27.12
C THR A 123 -39.97 -7.68 28.12
N VAL A 124 -39.74 -7.22 29.34
CA VAL A 124 -40.63 -7.39 30.48
C VAL A 124 -40.73 -6.05 31.20
N ASN A 125 -41.95 -5.60 31.46
CA ASN A 125 -42.20 -4.47 32.36
C ASN A 125 -42.57 -5.04 33.72
N ILE A 126 -41.82 -4.67 34.75
CA ILE A 126 -42.04 -5.11 36.13
C ILE A 126 -42.56 -3.96 37.00
N ARG A 127 -43.28 -4.27 38.09
CA ARG A 127 -43.58 -3.35 39.20
C ARG A 127 -42.45 -3.38 40.24
N ARG A 128 -42.57 -2.53 41.28
CA ARG A 128 -41.62 -2.46 42.41
C ARG A 128 -41.44 -3.80 43.14
N ASP A 129 -42.47 -4.63 43.17
CA ASP A 129 -42.46 -5.98 43.75
C ASP A 129 -41.89 -7.06 42.79
N TYR A 130 -41.32 -6.68 41.65
CA TYR A 130 -40.84 -7.59 40.60
C TYR A 130 -41.94 -8.41 39.89
N SER A 131 -43.22 -8.11 40.12
CA SER A 131 -44.31 -8.73 39.37
C SER A 131 -44.34 -8.25 37.91
N ILE A 132 -44.54 -9.17 36.98
CA ILE A 132 -44.57 -8.87 35.55
C ILE A 132 -45.93 -8.26 35.16
N VAL A 133 -45.92 -7.01 34.69
CA VAL A 133 -47.13 -6.31 34.22
C VAL A 133 -47.42 -6.63 32.77
N ARG A 134 -46.36 -6.65 31.95
CA ARG A 134 -46.43 -6.86 30.51
C ARG A 134 -45.15 -7.55 30.06
N SER A 135 -45.28 -8.53 29.19
CA SER A 135 -44.14 -9.11 28.50
C SER A 135 -44.36 -9.09 26.99
N ALA A 136 -43.25 -9.11 26.26
CA ALA A 136 -43.23 -9.27 24.81
C ALA A 136 -42.03 -10.14 24.44
N SER A 137 -42.28 -11.26 23.78
CA SER A 137 -41.29 -12.28 23.42
C SER A 137 -40.49 -12.84 24.62
N PHE A 138 -40.97 -12.64 25.85
CA PHE A 138 -40.32 -13.15 27.06
C PHE A 138 -40.69 -14.61 27.32
N GLY A 139 -41.87 -15.04 26.86
CA GLY A 139 -42.37 -16.40 26.98
C GLY A 139 -41.37 -17.48 26.52
N PHE A 140 -40.53 -17.16 25.53
CA PHE A 140 -39.42 -18.01 25.13
C PHE A 140 -38.45 -18.33 26.27
N PHE A 141 -38.09 -17.35 27.10
CA PHE A 141 -37.11 -17.50 28.17
C PHE A 141 -37.63 -18.30 29.36
N ILE A 142 -38.96 -18.44 29.48
CA ILE A 142 -39.63 -19.15 30.58
C ILE A 142 -40.39 -20.42 30.11
N ASN A 143 -40.36 -20.71 28.81
CA ASN A 143 -41.15 -21.77 28.14
C ASN A 143 -42.66 -21.66 28.43
N ARG A 144 -43.23 -20.44 28.38
CA ARG A 144 -44.68 -20.17 28.51
C ARG A 144 -45.14 -19.18 27.42
N LYS A 145 -46.45 -19.02 27.23
CA LYS A 145 -46.97 -17.92 26.40
C LYS A 145 -46.84 -16.59 27.15
N ASP A 146 -46.58 -15.48 26.46
CA ASP A 146 -46.40 -14.16 27.10
C ASP A 146 -47.58 -13.74 27.99
N GLY A 147 -48.82 -14.06 27.58
CA GLY A 147 -50.01 -13.77 28.38
C GLY A 147 -50.05 -14.50 29.73
N GLN A 148 -49.36 -15.64 29.87
CA GLN A 148 -49.27 -16.42 31.12
C GLN A 148 -48.13 -15.96 32.03
N ALA A 149 -47.32 -14.99 31.60
CA ALA A 149 -46.25 -14.41 32.40
C ALA A 149 -46.73 -13.25 33.29
N LYS A 150 -47.94 -12.71 33.03
CA LYS A 150 -48.50 -11.57 33.75
C LYS A 150 -48.84 -11.95 35.20
N GLY A 151 -48.40 -11.14 36.15
CA GLY A 151 -48.64 -11.31 37.59
C GLY A 151 -47.66 -12.24 38.31
N VAL A 152 -46.77 -12.93 37.58
CA VAL A 152 -45.76 -13.81 38.17
C VAL A 152 -44.53 -12.99 38.60
N LEU A 153 -43.86 -13.41 39.68
CA LEU A 153 -42.62 -12.80 40.14
C LEU A 153 -41.46 -13.17 39.23
N LEU A 154 -40.71 -12.17 38.77
CA LEU A 154 -39.56 -12.40 37.88
C LEU A 154 -38.43 -13.22 38.56
N SER A 155 -38.32 -13.10 39.88
CA SER A 155 -37.37 -13.83 40.72
C SER A 155 -37.59 -15.35 40.74
N GLU A 156 -38.78 -15.84 40.39
CA GLU A 156 -39.06 -17.28 40.26
C GLU A 156 -38.32 -17.93 39.08
N TYR A 157 -37.87 -17.14 38.10
CA TYR A 157 -37.25 -17.64 36.88
C TYR A 157 -35.78 -17.28 36.74
N TYR A 158 -35.39 -16.09 37.20
CA TYR A 158 -34.04 -15.57 37.09
C TYR A 158 -33.63 -14.88 38.38
N ASN A 159 -32.47 -15.25 38.92
CA ASN A 159 -31.86 -14.51 40.01
C ASN A 159 -31.27 -13.19 39.47
N ILE A 160 -31.86 -12.06 39.84
CA ILE A 160 -31.46 -10.74 39.34
C ILE A 160 -30.19 -10.30 40.08
N PRO A 161 -29.07 -10.03 39.38
CA PRO A 161 -27.84 -9.59 40.03
C PRO A 161 -28.00 -8.23 40.72
N GLU A 162 -27.20 -8.02 41.77
CA GLU A 162 -27.31 -6.86 42.65
C GLU A 162 -27.17 -5.52 41.90
N ASN A 163 -26.28 -5.46 40.90
CA ASN A 163 -26.12 -4.26 40.08
C ASN A 163 -27.38 -3.88 39.27
N ILE A 164 -28.14 -4.86 38.78
CA ILE A 164 -29.41 -4.65 38.08
C ILE A 164 -30.51 -4.28 39.08
N ARG A 165 -30.51 -4.90 40.27
CA ARG A 165 -31.45 -4.61 41.36
C ARG A 165 -31.40 -3.14 41.79
N GLN A 166 -30.21 -2.65 42.13
CA GLN A 166 -29.97 -1.24 42.46
C GLN A 166 -30.36 -0.30 41.30
N GLY A 167 -30.12 -0.74 40.06
CA GLY A 167 -30.54 -0.02 38.87
C GLY A 167 -32.05 0.10 38.72
N ILE A 168 -32.80 -0.94 39.07
CA ILE A 168 -34.28 -0.94 39.04
C ILE A 168 -34.81 0.02 40.11
N GLU A 169 -34.27 -0.05 41.33
CA GLU A 169 -34.69 0.79 42.46
C GLU A 169 -34.50 2.28 42.16
N LYS A 170 -33.34 2.69 41.65
CA LYS A 170 -33.10 4.09 41.23
C LYS A 170 -34.12 4.59 40.21
N ARG A 171 -34.53 3.74 39.26
CA ARG A 171 -35.55 4.08 38.26
C ARG A 171 -36.94 4.27 38.90
N PHE A 172 -37.29 3.44 39.87
CA PHE A 172 -38.54 3.59 40.63
C PHE A 172 -38.52 4.77 41.62
N ALA A 173 -37.34 5.16 42.11
CA ALA A 173 -37.10 6.38 42.87
C ALA A 173 -37.09 7.65 41.99
N ASN A 174 -37.26 7.50 40.67
CA ASN A 174 -37.24 8.58 39.69
C ASN A 174 -35.88 9.28 39.58
N GLU A 175 -34.77 8.60 39.87
CA GLU A 175 -33.42 9.15 39.76
C GLU A 175 -32.79 8.90 38.39
N ASN A 176 -31.89 9.78 37.95
CA ASN A 176 -31.09 9.54 36.75
C ASN A 176 -30.25 8.27 36.90
N ALA A 177 -30.39 7.33 35.96
CA ALA A 177 -29.68 6.06 36.02
C ALA A 177 -29.07 5.69 34.65
N PRO A 178 -27.77 5.34 34.58
CA PRO A 178 -27.13 4.94 33.33
C PRO A 178 -27.66 3.59 32.81
N ARG A 179 -27.37 3.29 31.54
CA ARG A 179 -27.63 1.96 30.97
C ARG A 179 -26.81 0.91 31.74
N LEU A 180 -27.48 -0.16 32.18
CA LEU A 180 -26.84 -1.27 32.89
C LEU A 180 -27.06 -2.57 32.11
N VAL A 181 -26.06 -3.44 32.12
CA VAL A 181 -26.08 -4.75 31.47
C VAL A 181 -25.49 -5.76 32.45
N SER A 182 -26.18 -6.88 32.67
CA SER A 182 -25.70 -7.94 33.56
C SER A 182 -24.59 -8.76 32.92
N SER A 183 -23.83 -9.49 33.74
CA SER A 183 -23.12 -10.68 33.29
C SER A 183 -24.11 -11.76 32.82
N LYS A 184 -23.61 -12.86 32.25
CA LYS A 184 -24.45 -14.00 31.87
C LYS A 184 -25.12 -14.59 33.11
N ILE A 185 -26.45 -14.69 33.09
CA ILE A 185 -27.26 -15.24 34.17
C ILE A 185 -27.90 -16.52 33.66
N MET A 186 -27.78 -17.60 34.44
CA MET A 186 -28.47 -18.85 34.18
C MET A 186 -29.86 -18.81 34.82
N GLY A 187 -30.90 -19.00 34.02
CA GLY A 187 -32.26 -19.17 34.53
C GLY A 187 -32.50 -20.57 35.06
N ASN A 188 -33.55 -20.73 35.87
CA ASN A 188 -33.90 -22.00 36.54
C ASN A 188 -34.18 -23.19 35.59
N LYS A 189 -34.32 -22.95 34.28
CA LYS A 189 -34.50 -23.96 33.24
C LYS A 189 -33.28 -24.10 32.29
N GLY A 190 -32.09 -23.68 32.73
CA GLY A 190 -30.84 -23.87 32.01
C GLY A 190 -30.62 -22.94 30.80
N LYS A 191 -31.38 -21.84 30.67
CA LYS A 191 -31.16 -20.83 29.62
C LYS A 191 -30.29 -19.68 30.13
N GLU A 192 -29.17 -19.44 29.46
CA GLU A 192 -28.33 -18.28 29.74
C GLU A 192 -28.90 -17.01 29.10
N VAL A 193 -29.04 -15.95 29.89
CA VAL A 193 -29.54 -14.66 29.44
C VAL A 193 -28.64 -13.53 29.93
N VAL A 194 -28.65 -12.43 29.19
CA VAL A 194 -28.12 -11.14 29.59
C VAL A 194 -29.28 -10.18 29.75
N ILE A 195 -29.41 -9.60 30.94
CA ILE A 195 -30.44 -8.61 31.27
C ILE A 195 -29.85 -7.22 31.06
N SER A 196 -30.63 -6.33 30.46
CA SER A 196 -30.24 -4.94 30.29
C SER A 196 -31.36 -3.98 30.64
N LEU A 197 -30.95 -2.86 31.24
CA LEU A 197 -31.78 -1.72 31.58
C LEU A 197 -31.33 -0.53 30.71
N SER A 198 -32.27 0.11 30.02
CA SER A 198 -31.99 1.33 29.26
C SER A 198 -31.67 2.51 30.19
N THR A 199 -30.88 3.48 29.72
CA THR A 199 -30.68 4.76 30.42
C THR A 199 -32.03 5.37 30.81
N TYR A 200 -32.11 5.88 32.04
CA TYR A 200 -33.30 6.52 32.57
C TYR A 200 -32.96 7.95 32.96
N PHE A 201 -33.75 8.89 32.46
CA PHE A 201 -33.68 10.29 32.83
C PHE A 201 -34.87 10.64 33.72
N LEU A 202 -34.64 11.52 34.69
CA LEU A 202 -35.63 12.07 35.61
C LEU A 202 -36.90 12.51 34.86
N ARG A 203 -38.06 12.07 35.33
CA ARG A 203 -39.37 12.40 34.75
C ARG A 203 -40.20 13.23 35.73
N LYS A 204 -41.25 13.90 35.23
CA LYS A 204 -42.20 14.64 36.06
C LYS A 204 -42.95 13.76 37.07
N ARG A 205 -43.12 12.46 36.79
CA ARG A 205 -43.74 11.47 37.68
C ARG A 205 -42.92 10.18 37.67
N ALA A 206 -42.81 9.56 38.83
CA ALA A 206 -42.13 8.27 38.99
C ALA A 206 -42.82 7.20 38.12
N PRO A 207 -42.05 6.28 37.51
CA PRO A 207 -42.60 5.27 36.62
C PRO A 207 -43.29 4.16 37.43
N GLU A 208 -44.50 3.78 37.01
CA GLU A 208 -45.23 2.66 37.63
C GLU A 208 -44.67 1.28 37.24
N SER A 209 -43.89 1.23 36.14
CA SER A 209 -43.19 0.02 35.73
C SER A 209 -41.83 0.32 35.10
N VAL A 210 -40.88 -0.60 35.28
CA VAL A 210 -39.54 -0.54 34.69
C VAL A 210 -39.40 -1.63 33.64
N ARG A 211 -38.91 -1.24 32.45
CA ARG A 211 -38.68 -2.18 31.34
C ARG A 211 -37.30 -2.81 31.44
N LEU A 212 -37.28 -4.14 31.49
CA LEU A 212 -36.10 -4.98 31.40
C LEU A 212 -36.05 -5.64 30.01
N THR A 213 -34.86 -5.69 29.42
CA THR A 213 -34.62 -6.39 28.16
C THR A 213 -33.77 -7.62 28.42
N PHE A 214 -34.31 -8.79 28.09
CA PHE A 214 -33.64 -10.08 28.14
C PHE A 214 -33.11 -10.43 26.76
N ARG A 215 -31.82 -10.76 26.68
CA ARG A 215 -31.18 -11.24 25.47
C ARG A 215 -30.57 -12.60 25.73
N GLU A 216 -30.80 -13.55 24.82
CA GLU A 216 -30.12 -14.84 24.85
C GLU A 216 -28.60 -14.64 24.83
N ALA A 217 -27.89 -15.23 25.79
CA ALA A 217 -26.44 -15.11 25.87
C ALA A 217 -25.82 -15.95 24.72
N GLY A 218 -25.24 -15.28 23.73
CA GLY A 218 -24.57 -15.98 22.63
C GLY A 218 -23.39 -16.81 23.12
N THR A 219 -23.23 -18.03 22.63
CA THR A 219 -21.93 -18.68 22.49
C THR A 219 -21.10 -17.86 21.48
N LYS A 220 -19.81 -17.64 21.74
CA LYS A 220 -18.91 -16.94 20.80
C LYS A 220 -18.87 -17.62 19.42
N ASP A 221 -19.19 -18.91 19.35
CA ASP A 221 -19.59 -19.65 18.15
C ASP A 221 -21.12 -19.76 18.07
N GLN A 222 -21.81 -18.66 17.75
CA GLN A 222 -23.13 -18.80 17.12
C GLN A 222 -22.89 -19.64 15.86
N SER A 223 -23.66 -20.70 15.63
CA SER A 223 -23.47 -21.64 14.53
C SER A 223 -23.50 -20.93 13.18
N ILE A 224 -22.33 -20.45 12.74
CA ILE A 224 -22.15 -19.81 11.44
C ILE A 224 -22.09 -20.95 10.43
N GLU A 225 -23.21 -21.20 9.78
CA GLU A 225 -23.24 -22.09 8.62
C GLU A 225 -22.93 -21.28 7.36
N LYS A 226 -21.99 -21.77 6.56
CA LYS A 226 -21.58 -21.16 5.30
C LYS A 226 -21.93 -22.10 4.16
N ILE A 227 -22.65 -21.59 3.16
CA ILE A 227 -22.96 -22.34 1.94
C ILE A 227 -22.44 -21.55 0.75
N VAL A 228 -21.63 -22.18 -0.09
CA VAL A 228 -20.96 -21.53 -1.21
C VAL A 228 -21.67 -21.91 -2.51
N PHE A 229 -22.08 -20.91 -3.29
CA PHE A 229 -22.72 -21.09 -4.59
C PHE A 229 -21.83 -20.56 -5.70
N ASN A 230 -21.76 -21.30 -6.80
CA ASN A 230 -21.13 -20.83 -8.04
C ASN A 230 -22.12 -20.02 -8.91
N LYS A 231 -21.64 -19.45 -10.01
CA LYS A 231 -22.43 -18.68 -10.99
C LYS A 231 -23.58 -19.49 -11.64
N SER A 232 -23.46 -20.82 -11.69
CA SER A 232 -24.51 -21.73 -12.15
C SER A 232 -25.55 -22.05 -11.06
N LEU A 233 -25.51 -21.34 -9.92
CA LEU A 233 -26.38 -21.51 -8.76
C LEU A 233 -26.32 -22.91 -8.13
N LYS A 234 -25.21 -23.63 -8.32
CA LYS A 234 -24.98 -24.95 -7.71
C LYS A 234 -24.10 -24.81 -6.45
N PRO A 235 -24.41 -25.54 -5.37
CA PRO A 235 -23.59 -25.54 -4.18
C PRO A 235 -22.24 -26.21 -4.45
N VAL A 236 -21.14 -25.54 -4.10
CA VAL A 236 -19.77 -26.05 -4.26
C VAL A 236 -19.44 -26.97 -3.09
N GLN A 237 -19.56 -28.29 -3.29
CA GLN A 237 -19.45 -29.30 -2.22
C GLN A 237 -18.10 -29.31 -1.47
N ASN A 238 -16.99 -28.94 -2.12
CA ASN A 238 -15.63 -29.04 -1.54
C ASN A 238 -15.28 -28.04 -0.42
N LYS A 239 -16.16 -27.09 -0.07
CA LYS A 239 -15.95 -26.13 1.05
C LYS A 239 -17.04 -26.17 2.13
N ILE A 240 -17.94 -27.14 2.04
CA ILE A 240 -19.10 -27.30 2.94
C ILE A 240 -18.65 -28.17 4.12
N LYS A 241 -18.46 -27.58 5.32
CA LYS A 241 -18.33 -28.40 6.54
C LYS A 241 -19.63 -29.21 6.71
N GLN A 242 -19.55 -30.51 7.00
CA GLN A 242 -20.70 -31.45 7.05
C GLN A 242 -21.94 -30.92 7.82
N ASN A 243 -21.79 -30.05 8.82
CA ASN A 243 -22.93 -29.43 9.53
C ASN A 243 -23.77 -28.44 8.69
N SER A 244 -23.22 -27.84 7.63
CA SER A 244 -23.88 -26.79 6.84
C SER A 244 -24.95 -27.28 5.84
N MET A 245 -25.09 -28.60 5.67
CA MET A 245 -26.17 -29.19 4.86
C MET A 245 -27.49 -29.34 5.64
N ASN A 246 -27.48 -29.18 6.96
CA ASN A 246 -28.65 -29.40 7.81
C ASN A 246 -29.65 -28.23 7.73
N ILE A 247 -29.21 -26.97 7.68
CA ILE A 247 -30.14 -25.85 7.53
C ILE A 247 -30.71 -25.83 6.11
N TRP A 248 -29.88 -25.97 5.07
CA TRP A 248 -30.34 -25.91 3.67
C TRP A 248 -31.43 -26.93 3.35
N SER A 249 -31.23 -28.19 3.80
CA SER A 249 -32.22 -29.26 3.65
C SER A 249 -33.50 -29.04 4.47
N SER A 250 -33.44 -28.22 5.53
CA SER A 250 -34.60 -27.88 6.36
C SER A 250 -35.42 -26.67 5.88
N LEU A 251 -34.92 -25.93 4.88
CA LEU A 251 -35.62 -24.78 4.28
C LEU A 251 -36.81 -25.22 3.43
N ALA A 252 -37.89 -24.43 3.46
CA ALA A 252 -39.03 -24.64 2.57
C ALA A 252 -38.62 -24.44 1.10
N PRO A 253 -39.26 -25.14 0.13
CA PRO A 253 -38.93 -25.00 -1.29
C PRO A 253 -39.01 -23.56 -1.80
N GLN A 254 -39.97 -22.78 -1.30
CA GLN A 254 -40.15 -21.37 -1.65
C GLN A 254 -38.97 -20.51 -1.17
N ASP A 255 -38.55 -20.68 0.10
CA ASP A 255 -37.43 -19.94 0.68
C ASP A 255 -36.11 -20.24 -0.05
N ARG A 256 -35.91 -21.50 -0.48
CA ARG A 256 -34.74 -21.86 -1.31
C ARG A 256 -34.74 -21.13 -2.63
N LYS A 257 -35.88 -21.05 -3.31
CA LYS A 257 -36.01 -20.35 -4.59
C LYS A 257 -35.70 -18.86 -4.44
N THR A 258 -36.21 -18.23 -3.38
CA THR A 258 -35.92 -16.82 -3.05
C THR A 258 -34.44 -16.60 -2.74
N LEU A 259 -33.82 -17.47 -1.93
CA LEU A 259 -32.40 -17.37 -1.65
C LEU A 259 -31.55 -17.56 -2.90
N LEU A 260 -31.90 -18.48 -3.79
CA LEU A 260 -31.21 -18.67 -5.07
C LEU A 260 -31.36 -17.46 -5.99
N SER A 261 -32.54 -16.83 -6.06
CA SER A 261 -32.70 -15.59 -6.83
C SER A 261 -31.87 -14.44 -6.26
N MET A 262 -31.77 -14.32 -4.93
CA MET A 262 -30.92 -13.33 -4.28
C MET A 262 -29.43 -13.64 -4.48
N VAL A 263 -29.01 -14.90 -4.46
CA VAL A 263 -27.64 -15.30 -4.85
C VAL A 263 -27.35 -14.88 -6.29
N GLY A 264 -28.28 -15.11 -7.22
CA GLY A 264 -28.18 -14.64 -8.61
C GLY A 264 -28.03 -13.13 -8.71
N GLN A 265 -28.84 -12.37 -7.97
CA GLN A 265 -28.72 -10.91 -7.87
C GLN A 265 -27.39 -10.48 -7.23
N ARG A 266 -26.83 -11.24 -6.27
CA ARG A 266 -25.58 -10.88 -5.56
C ARG A 266 -24.37 -10.89 -6.50
N PHE A 267 -24.43 -11.71 -7.56
CA PHE A 267 -23.41 -11.69 -8.60
C PHE A 267 -23.35 -10.37 -9.35
N LEU A 268 -24.47 -9.63 -9.41
CA LEU A 268 -24.64 -8.38 -10.15
C LEU A 268 -24.57 -7.14 -9.24
N HIS A 269 -25.20 -7.18 -8.06
CA HIS A 269 -25.35 -6.04 -7.15
C HIS A 269 -25.12 -6.42 -5.69
N THR A 270 -24.86 -5.44 -4.82
CA THR A 270 -24.86 -5.64 -3.37
C THR A 270 -26.28 -5.84 -2.87
N ILE A 271 -26.45 -6.72 -1.87
CA ILE A 271 -27.76 -7.10 -1.33
C ILE A 271 -27.71 -7.01 0.19
N ASP A 272 -28.78 -6.43 0.75
CA ASP A 272 -28.94 -6.35 2.20
C ASP A 272 -29.17 -7.73 2.85
N PRO A 273 -28.77 -7.90 4.12
CA PRO A 273 -28.98 -9.15 4.82
C PRO A 273 -30.46 -9.55 4.86
N PHE A 274 -30.77 -10.79 4.46
CA PHE A 274 -32.12 -11.32 4.46
C PHE A 274 -32.43 -11.98 5.80
N ILE A 275 -33.60 -11.71 6.38
CA ILE A 275 -34.04 -12.32 7.64
C ILE A 275 -35.04 -13.42 7.32
N LEU A 276 -34.72 -14.65 7.73
CA LEU A 276 -35.58 -15.80 7.51
C LEU A 276 -35.87 -16.52 8.84
N LYS A 277 -37.12 -16.89 9.05
CA LYS A 277 -37.54 -17.73 10.17
C LYS A 277 -37.56 -19.18 9.74
N VAL A 278 -36.64 -19.98 10.29
CA VAL A 278 -36.56 -21.43 10.02
C VAL A 278 -36.98 -22.18 11.28
N LYS A 279 -38.11 -22.91 11.21
CA LYS A 279 -38.76 -23.55 12.37
C LYS A 279 -39.06 -22.53 13.48
N ASN A 280 -38.35 -22.60 14.61
CA ASN A 280 -38.52 -21.72 15.76
C ASN A 280 -37.38 -20.70 15.92
N ARG A 281 -36.40 -20.65 14.99
CA ARG A 281 -35.24 -19.73 15.07
C ARG A 281 -35.27 -18.72 13.92
N VAL A 282 -34.75 -17.53 14.19
CA VAL A 282 -34.62 -16.46 13.20
C VAL A 282 -33.15 -16.37 12.81
N TYR A 283 -32.88 -16.42 11.52
CA TYR A 283 -31.55 -16.33 10.94
C TYR A 283 -31.42 -15.04 10.15
N ARG A 284 -30.30 -14.35 10.34
CA ARG A 284 -29.84 -13.28 9.46
C ARG A 284 -28.86 -13.89 8.47
N ILE A 285 -29.20 -13.83 7.20
CA ILE A 285 -28.46 -14.40 6.10
C ILE A 285 -27.71 -13.27 5.40
N ARG A 286 -26.37 -13.34 5.36
CA ARG A 286 -25.54 -12.40 4.61
C ARG A 286 -25.03 -13.05 3.33
N PHE A 287 -24.95 -12.26 2.27
CA PHE A 287 -24.47 -12.69 0.95
C PHE A 287 -23.07 -12.09 0.73
N GLU A 288 -22.04 -12.84 1.11
CA GLU A 288 -20.65 -12.44 0.96
C GLU A 288 -20.13 -12.87 -0.42
N LYS A 289 -19.60 -11.93 -1.20
CA LYS A 289 -18.86 -12.18 -2.44
C LYS A 289 -17.51 -11.49 -2.27
N ASP A 290 -16.44 -12.09 -2.76
CA ASP A 290 -15.16 -11.40 -2.88
C ASP A 290 -15.31 -10.32 -3.95
N ASP A 291 -15.74 -9.12 -3.53
CA ASP A 291 -15.78 -7.96 -4.41
C ASP A 291 -14.35 -7.46 -4.60
N ILE A 292 -13.95 -7.29 -5.85
CA ILE A 292 -12.64 -6.77 -6.20
C ILE A 292 -12.62 -5.29 -5.82
N ARG A 293 -11.82 -4.97 -4.81
CA ARG A 293 -11.55 -3.61 -4.36
C ARG A 293 -10.07 -3.38 -4.48
N PHE A 294 -9.68 -2.18 -4.90
CA PHE A 294 -8.30 -1.77 -4.93
C PHE A 294 -7.89 -1.20 -3.57
N PRO A 295 -6.66 -1.47 -3.09
CA PRO A 295 -5.65 -2.36 -3.67
C PRO A 295 -6.04 -3.85 -3.62
N PHE A 296 -5.58 -4.67 -4.57
CA PHE A 296 -5.96 -6.09 -4.64
C PHE A 296 -4.75 -7.02 -4.49
N ALA A 297 -4.93 -8.14 -3.78
CA ALA A 297 -3.84 -9.06 -3.45
C ALA A 297 -3.24 -9.73 -4.70
N PRO A 298 -1.99 -10.23 -4.62
CA PRO A 298 -1.36 -10.97 -5.70
C PRO A 298 -2.24 -12.09 -6.29
N VAL A 299 -2.37 -12.10 -7.62
CA VAL A 299 -3.07 -13.13 -8.40
C VAL A 299 -2.20 -13.58 -9.57
N LYS A 300 -2.60 -14.65 -10.26
CA LYS A 300 -1.81 -15.26 -11.34
C LYS A 300 -1.37 -14.27 -12.42
N GLU A 301 -2.26 -13.35 -12.80
CA GLU A 301 -2.00 -12.30 -13.81
C GLU A 301 -1.20 -11.12 -13.24
N HIS A 302 -1.28 -10.90 -11.92
CA HIS A 302 -0.69 -9.77 -11.20
C HIS A 302 0.15 -10.29 -10.02
N LEU A 303 1.35 -10.79 -10.32
CA LEU A 303 2.19 -11.54 -9.37
C LEU A 303 2.57 -10.75 -8.10
N MET A 304 2.69 -9.43 -8.20
CA MET A 304 3.03 -8.56 -7.05
C MET A 304 1.80 -7.80 -6.51
N GLY A 305 0.61 -8.11 -7.00
CA GLY A 305 -0.64 -7.46 -6.62
C GLY A 305 -0.91 -6.16 -7.37
N ILE A 306 -1.98 -5.49 -6.96
CA ILE A 306 -2.51 -4.27 -7.56
C ILE A 306 -2.57 -3.17 -6.50
N ASP A 307 -2.25 -1.95 -6.89
CA ASP A 307 -2.21 -0.78 -6.02
C ASP A 307 -3.60 -0.15 -5.80
N GLY A 308 -3.67 0.88 -4.95
CA GLY A 308 -4.94 1.53 -4.60
C GLY A 308 -5.64 2.25 -5.76
N ALA A 309 -4.94 2.51 -6.86
CA ALA A 309 -5.48 3.12 -8.06
C ALA A 309 -5.75 2.11 -9.18
N GLY A 310 -5.66 0.80 -8.90
CA GLY A 310 -5.91 -0.25 -9.88
C GLY A 310 -4.74 -0.53 -10.81
N ARG A 311 -3.52 -0.11 -10.47
CA ARG A 311 -2.32 -0.28 -11.32
C ARG A 311 -1.51 -1.50 -10.87
N ASP A 312 -0.88 -2.18 -11.82
CA ASP A 312 -0.05 -3.35 -11.55
C ASP A 312 1.22 -2.98 -10.76
N VAL A 313 1.45 -3.62 -9.61
CA VAL A 313 2.57 -3.30 -8.71
C VAL A 313 3.92 -3.72 -9.31
N LEU A 314 3.96 -4.83 -10.05
CA LEU A 314 5.19 -5.31 -10.69
C LEU A 314 5.67 -4.31 -11.76
N ALA A 315 4.76 -3.83 -12.59
CA ALA A 315 5.03 -2.78 -13.57
C ALA A 315 5.56 -1.51 -12.88
N ARG A 316 4.93 -1.09 -11.77
CA ARG A 316 5.35 0.10 -11.04
C ARG A 316 6.72 -0.06 -10.38
N ILE A 317 7.08 -1.26 -9.91
CA ILE A 317 8.42 -1.53 -9.37
C ILE A 317 9.48 -1.46 -10.46
N LEU A 318 9.22 -2.05 -11.63
CA LEU A 318 10.17 -2.06 -12.74
C LEU A 318 10.44 -0.65 -13.29
N TYR A 319 9.40 0.15 -13.48
CA TYR A 319 9.57 1.54 -13.92
C TYR A 319 10.10 2.43 -12.78
N GLY A 320 9.75 2.14 -11.54
CA GLY A 320 10.28 2.84 -10.36
C GLY A 320 11.80 2.66 -10.23
N LEU A 321 12.34 1.50 -10.62
CA LEU A 321 13.78 1.26 -10.72
C LEU A 321 14.45 2.24 -11.70
N ARG A 322 13.88 2.37 -12.91
CA ARG A 322 14.36 3.29 -13.94
C ARG A 322 14.38 4.72 -13.40
N THR A 323 13.25 5.18 -12.87
CA THR A 323 13.11 6.55 -12.36
C THR A 323 14.07 6.84 -11.22
N SER A 324 14.21 5.92 -10.26
CA SER A 324 15.05 6.10 -9.09
C SER A 324 16.55 6.12 -9.43
N LEU A 325 17.01 5.21 -10.29
CA LEU A 325 18.40 5.17 -10.73
C LEU A 325 18.76 6.38 -11.60
N THR A 326 17.90 6.76 -12.55
CA THR A 326 18.13 7.95 -13.38
C THR A 326 18.20 9.22 -12.52
N PHE A 327 17.25 9.38 -11.58
CA PHE A 327 17.26 10.51 -10.65
C PHE A 327 18.55 10.53 -9.80
N GLY A 328 18.89 9.40 -9.19
CA GLY A 328 20.08 9.29 -8.35
C GLY A 328 21.37 9.59 -9.11
N LEU A 329 21.52 9.07 -10.34
CA LEU A 329 22.69 9.30 -11.18
C LEU A 329 22.81 10.78 -11.59
N LEU A 330 21.73 11.39 -12.04
CA LEU A 330 21.71 12.81 -12.41
C LEU A 330 22.02 13.70 -11.20
N LEU A 331 21.38 13.41 -10.05
CA LEU A 331 21.58 14.19 -8.84
C LEU A 331 23.03 14.11 -8.38
N VAL A 332 23.59 12.90 -8.25
CA VAL A 332 24.98 12.73 -7.81
C VAL A 332 25.95 13.36 -8.80
N ALA A 333 25.73 13.21 -10.12
CA ALA A 333 26.58 13.83 -11.12
C ALA A 333 26.59 15.37 -10.98
N CYS A 334 25.41 16.00 -10.93
CA CYS A 334 25.29 17.45 -10.76
C CYS A 334 25.89 17.93 -9.44
N SER A 335 25.57 17.26 -8.32
CA SER A 335 26.09 17.62 -7.00
C SER A 335 27.60 17.44 -6.88
N MET A 336 28.16 16.40 -7.51
CA MET A 336 29.61 16.20 -7.54
C MET A 336 30.31 17.25 -8.38
N ILE A 337 29.79 17.62 -9.55
CA ILE A 337 30.38 18.69 -10.37
C ILE A 337 30.41 20.00 -9.58
N LEU A 338 29.29 20.38 -8.96
CA LEU A 338 29.21 21.60 -8.17
C LEU A 338 30.15 21.56 -6.95
N GLY A 339 30.20 20.44 -6.23
CA GLY A 339 31.06 20.30 -5.07
C GLY A 339 32.55 20.23 -5.43
N ILE A 340 32.91 19.62 -6.55
CA ILE A 340 34.29 19.62 -7.07
C ILE A 340 34.71 21.05 -7.41
N ILE A 341 33.89 21.80 -8.14
CA ILE A 341 34.21 23.19 -8.53
C ILE A 341 34.35 24.06 -7.27
N SER A 342 33.35 24.02 -6.38
CA SER A 342 33.34 24.83 -5.16
C SER A 342 34.49 24.47 -4.22
N GLY A 343 34.74 23.18 -3.99
CA GLY A 343 35.84 22.71 -3.15
C GLY A 343 37.22 22.99 -3.73
N ALA A 344 37.38 22.87 -5.06
CA ALA A 344 38.64 23.15 -5.74
C ALA A 344 39.01 24.63 -5.65
N VAL A 345 38.05 25.52 -5.86
CA VAL A 345 38.25 26.97 -5.74
C VAL A 345 38.61 27.35 -4.30
N GLN A 346 37.83 26.91 -3.32
CA GLN A 346 38.10 27.18 -1.90
C GLN A 346 39.45 26.62 -1.45
N GLY A 347 39.76 25.37 -1.82
CA GLY A 347 40.99 24.70 -1.40
C GLY A 347 42.24 25.21 -2.11
N TYR A 348 42.17 25.59 -3.39
CA TYR A 348 43.33 26.10 -4.13
C TYR A 348 43.73 27.49 -3.63
N TYR A 349 42.81 28.45 -3.68
CA TYR A 349 43.11 29.84 -3.33
C TYR A 349 43.29 30.05 -1.83
N GLY A 350 42.49 29.38 -0.98
CA GLY A 350 42.57 29.56 0.47
C GLY A 350 42.24 30.98 0.94
N GLY A 351 42.54 31.27 2.22
CA GLY A 351 42.45 32.62 2.79
C GLY A 351 41.03 33.18 2.76
N ALA A 352 40.86 34.39 2.27
CA ALA A 352 39.56 35.07 2.21
C ALA A 352 38.52 34.35 1.34
N ILE A 353 38.95 33.74 0.21
CA ILE A 353 38.03 32.99 -0.68
C ILE A 353 37.47 31.77 0.05
N ASP A 354 38.33 31.09 0.81
CA ASP A 354 37.94 29.93 1.60
C ASP A 354 36.99 30.32 2.75
N ILE A 355 37.36 31.33 3.54
CA ILE A 355 36.54 31.79 4.67
C ILE A 355 35.16 32.25 4.20
N THR A 356 35.08 33.08 3.15
CA THR A 356 33.81 33.55 2.59
C THR A 356 32.97 32.40 2.04
N GLY A 357 33.59 31.45 1.33
CA GLY A 357 32.91 30.25 0.84
C GLY A 357 32.33 29.40 1.97
N GLN A 358 33.10 29.17 3.04
CA GLN A 358 32.64 28.44 4.22
C GLN A 358 31.46 29.15 4.91
N ARG A 359 31.51 30.48 5.08
CA ARG A 359 30.38 31.24 5.65
C ARG A 359 29.12 31.15 4.81
N LEU A 360 29.24 31.22 3.49
CA LEU A 360 28.10 31.05 2.59
C LEU A 360 27.50 29.65 2.72
N ILE A 361 28.34 28.61 2.78
CA ILE A 361 27.88 27.23 2.99
C ILE A 361 27.20 27.06 4.34
N GLU A 362 27.75 27.63 5.42
CA GLU A 362 27.14 27.58 6.75
C GLU A 362 25.73 28.18 6.74
N VAL A 363 25.58 29.40 6.20
CA VAL A 363 24.27 30.07 6.06
C VAL A 363 23.32 29.26 5.18
N TRP A 364 23.81 28.72 4.06
CA TRP A 364 23.00 27.94 3.14
C TRP A 364 22.52 26.61 3.75
N SER A 365 23.40 25.91 4.46
CA SER A 365 23.11 24.63 5.12
C SER A 365 22.20 24.76 6.34
N ALA A 366 22.05 25.97 6.90
CA ALA A 366 21.12 26.24 7.99
C ALA A 366 19.65 26.21 7.53
N LEU A 367 19.40 26.31 6.21
CA LEU A 367 18.05 26.25 5.66
C LEU A 367 17.49 24.81 5.72
N PRO A 368 16.31 24.58 6.33
CA PRO A 368 15.77 23.23 6.41
C PRO A 368 15.26 22.75 5.05
N PHE A 369 15.89 21.69 4.53
CA PHE A 369 15.62 21.12 3.21
C PHE A 369 14.13 20.83 2.94
N LEU A 370 13.44 20.20 3.91
CA LEU A 370 12.02 19.85 3.76
C LEU A 370 11.13 21.09 3.60
N TYR A 371 11.40 22.18 4.33
CA TYR A 371 10.59 23.40 4.21
C TYR A 371 10.76 24.06 2.84
N ILE A 372 11.97 24.05 2.29
CA ILE A 372 12.19 24.55 0.92
C ILE A 372 11.45 23.69 -0.09
N MET A 373 11.48 22.37 0.06
CA MET A 373 10.75 21.48 -0.83
C MET A 373 9.23 21.72 -0.76
N ILE A 374 8.68 21.91 0.45
CA ILE A 374 7.27 22.22 0.65
C ILE A 374 6.90 23.55 0.00
N LEU A 375 7.71 24.60 0.23
CA LEU A 375 7.49 25.93 -0.33
C LEU A 375 7.53 25.88 -1.86
N MET A 376 8.58 25.29 -2.43
CA MET A 376 8.74 25.18 -3.88
C MET A 376 7.63 24.33 -4.51
N GLY A 377 7.27 23.22 -3.87
CA GLY A 377 6.17 22.36 -4.32
C GLY A 377 4.80 23.03 -4.24
N SER A 378 4.59 23.93 -3.28
CA SER A 378 3.35 24.73 -3.17
C SER A 378 3.25 25.82 -4.24
N VAL A 379 4.38 26.43 -4.64
CA VAL A 379 4.40 27.52 -5.63
C VAL A 379 4.40 26.98 -7.06
N TYR A 380 5.26 26.00 -7.36
CA TYR A 380 5.50 25.50 -8.72
C TYR A 380 4.86 24.13 -8.99
N GLY A 381 4.28 23.48 -7.97
CA GLY A 381 3.80 22.10 -8.07
C GLY A 381 4.93 21.07 -7.98
N ARG A 382 4.57 19.79 -8.05
CA ARG A 382 5.51 18.66 -8.03
C ARG A 382 6.04 18.40 -9.44
N SER A 383 7.36 18.41 -9.63
CA SER A 383 7.97 18.02 -10.90
C SER A 383 9.33 17.35 -10.70
N PHE A 384 9.70 16.47 -11.64
CA PHE A 384 10.98 15.78 -11.63
C PHE A 384 12.16 16.76 -11.62
N SER A 385 12.11 17.80 -12.46
CA SER A 385 13.17 18.80 -12.59
C SER A 385 13.28 19.69 -11.36
N LEU A 386 12.15 20.10 -10.76
CA LEU A 386 12.17 20.89 -9.52
C LEU A 386 12.80 20.09 -8.37
N LEU A 387 12.44 18.81 -8.26
CA LEU A 387 13.01 17.91 -7.26
C LEU A 387 14.53 17.77 -7.44
N LEU A 388 14.98 17.54 -8.67
CA LEU A 388 16.40 17.42 -9.01
C LEU A 388 17.16 18.71 -8.70
N PHE A 389 16.60 19.87 -9.05
CA PHE A 389 17.19 21.18 -8.76
C PHE A 389 17.29 21.45 -7.26
N CYS A 390 16.19 21.26 -6.53
CA CYS A 390 16.15 21.49 -5.08
C CYS A 390 17.15 20.59 -4.35
N TYR A 391 17.21 19.29 -4.67
CA TYR A 391 18.23 18.42 -4.09
C TYR A 391 19.65 18.83 -4.50
N GLY A 392 19.84 19.16 -5.78
CA GLY A 392 21.13 19.56 -6.33
C GLY A 392 21.76 20.72 -5.57
N LEU A 393 20.94 21.68 -5.12
CA LEU A 393 21.34 22.86 -4.34
C LEU A 393 21.88 22.57 -2.93
N PHE A 394 21.54 21.42 -2.33
CA PHE A 394 21.99 21.07 -0.97
C PHE A 394 23.02 19.94 -0.97
N ASN A 395 22.90 19.00 -1.90
CA ASN A 395 23.66 17.75 -1.85
C ASN A 395 25.14 17.91 -2.29
N TRP A 396 25.53 19.05 -2.86
CA TRP A 396 26.93 19.35 -3.24
C TRP A 396 27.83 19.73 -2.06
N ILE A 397 27.24 20.15 -0.94
CA ILE A 397 27.96 20.70 0.21
C ILE A 397 28.94 19.68 0.79
N GLY A 398 28.47 18.46 1.04
CA GLY A 398 29.27 17.40 1.67
C GLY A 398 30.55 17.09 0.88
N ILE A 399 30.44 16.84 -0.43
CA ILE A 399 31.61 16.51 -1.26
C ILE A 399 32.56 17.70 -1.45
N SER A 400 32.06 18.94 -1.37
CA SER A 400 32.89 20.15 -1.42
C SER A 400 33.92 20.19 -0.29
N TYR A 401 33.57 19.74 0.92
CA TYR A 401 34.50 19.70 2.05
C TYR A 401 35.65 18.70 1.83
N TYR A 402 35.34 17.52 1.28
CA TYR A 402 36.36 16.51 0.99
C TYR A 402 37.31 16.97 -0.12
N ILE A 403 36.79 17.54 -1.21
CA ILE A 403 37.62 18.10 -2.28
C ILE A 403 38.45 19.27 -1.75
N ARG A 404 37.86 20.18 -0.97
CA ARG A 404 38.58 21.29 -0.34
C ARG A 404 39.76 20.78 0.49
N ALA A 405 39.54 19.77 1.34
CA ALA A 405 40.60 19.19 2.16
C ALA A 405 41.73 18.58 1.31
N GLU A 406 41.39 17.87 0.24
CA GLU A 406 42.38 17.33 -0.70
C GLU A 406 43.16 18.43 -1.42
N PHE A 407 42.49 19.51 -1.85
CA PHE A 407 43.16 20.65 -2.47
C PHE A 407 44.08 21.39 -1.50
N LEU A 408 43.66 21.61 -0.25
CA LEU A 408 44.50 22.21 0.79
C LEU A 408 45.75 21.38 1.09
N ARG A 409 45.65 20.06 1.02
CA ARG A 409 46.76 19.12 1.20
C ARG A 409 47.68 19.09 -0.02
N LEU A 410 47.12 18.90 -1.21
CA LEU A 410 47.87 18.72 -2.45
C LEU A 410 48.55 20.01 -2.92
N ARG A 411 47.97 21.19 -2.65
CA ARG A 411 48.58 22.47 -3.06
C ARG A 411 49.95 22.74 -2.40
N LYS A 412 50.26 22.06 -1.29
CA LYS A 412 51.53 22.16 -0.55
C LYS A 412 52.55 21.08 -0.95
N LYS A 413 52.24 20.23 -1.94
CA LYS A 413 53.15 19.18 -2.42
C LYS A 413 54.18 19.74 -3.41
N GLU A 414 55.36 19.12 -3.41
CA GLU A 414 56.52 19.53 -4.22
C GLU A 414 56.19 19.66 -5.73
N PHE A 415 55.38 18.75 -6.29
CA PHE A 415 55.00 18.82 -7.70
C PHE A 415 54.15 20.06 -8.05
N VAL A 416 53.40 20.60 -7.09
CA VAL A 416 52.62 21.84 -7.29
C VAL A 416 53.52 23.06 -7.18
N GLU A 417 54.43 23.08 -6.21
CA GLU A 417 55.41 24.18 -6.06
C GLU A 417 56.33 24.25 -7.29
N ALA A 418 56.83 23.11 -7.79
CA ALA A 418 57.59 23.05 -9.04
C ALA A 418 56.80 23.60 -10.23
N ALA A 419 55.51 23.24 -10.36
CA ALA A 419 54.64 23.74 -11.42
C ALA A 419 54.44 25.27 -11.35
N LYS A 420 54.35 25.84 -10.14
CA LYS A 420 54.29 27.30 -9.94
C LYS A 420 55.61 27.97 -10.32
N CYS A 421 56.76 27.41 -9.91
CA CYS A 421 58.08 27.92 -10.28
C CYS A 421 58.32 27.91 -11.80
N MET A 422 57.72 26.96 -12.51
CA MET A 422 57.74 26.90 -13.98
C MET A 422 56.77 27.90 -14.67
N GLY A 423 56.06 28.74 -13.90
CA GLY A 423 55.14 29.75 -14.45
C GLY A 423 53.85 29.17 -15.04
N ILE A 424 53.47 27.94 -14.69
CA ILE A 424 52.23 27.33 -15.18
C ILE A 424 51.02 28.07 -14.60
N SER A 425 50.03 28.39 -15.45
CA SER A 425 48.83 29.10 -15.01
C SER A 425 48.00 28.28 -13.99
N SER A 426 47.39 28.98 -13.03
CA SER A 426 46.60 28.37 -11.95
C SER A 426 45.50 27.41 -12.44
N TYR A 427 44.80 27.75 -13.53
CA TYR A 427 43.79 26.86 -14.11
C TYR A 427 44.38 25.52 -14.57
N LYS A 428 45.55 25.55 -15.23
CA LYS A 428 46.25 24.32 -15.62
C LYS A 428 46.71 23.54 -14.39
N ILE A 429 47.20 24.21 -13.34
CA ILE A 429 47.59 23.56 -12.08
C ILE A 429 46.37 22.84 -11.45
N ILE A 430 45.24 23.53 -11.33
CA ILE A 430 43.99 22.98 -10.76
C ILE A 430 43.54 21.74 -11.53
N PHE A 431 43.29 21.85 -12.84
CA PHE A 431 42.64 20.78 -13.58
C PHE A 431 43.57 19.66 -14.05
N LYS A 432 44.85 19.96 -14.32
CA LYS A 432 45.80 18.98 -14.87
C LYS A 432 46.68 18.33 -13.81
N HIS A 433 46.97 19.03 -12.70
CA HIS A 433 47.92 18.53 -11.69
C HIS A 433 47.24 18.16 -10.37
N ILE A 434 46.37 19.01 -9.82
CA ILE A 434 45.77 18.76 -8.50
C ILE A 434 44.51 17.89 -8.61
N LEU A 435 43.55 18.27 -9.47
CA LEU A 435 42.25 17.62 -9.55
C LEU A 435 42.33 16.11 -9.78
N PRO A 436 43.13 15.57 -10.73
CA PRO A 436 43.21 14.13 -10.95
C PRO A 436 43.66 13.34 -9.71
N ASN A 437 44.50 13.95 -8.87
CA ASN A 437 44.96 13.37 -7.61
C ASN A 437 43.94 13.54 -6.47
N ALA A 438 43.13 14.61 -6.51
CA ALA A 438 42.06 14.88 -5.56
C ALA A 438 40.77 14.10 -5.83
N MET A 439 40.65 13.34 -6.93
CA MET A 439 39.41 12.61 -7.28
C MET A 439 39.14 11.38 -6.41
N VAL A 440 40.08 10.95 -5.56
CA VAL A 440 39.94 9.72 -4.77
C VAL A 440 38.67 9.71 -3.89
N PRO A 441 38.34 10.77 -3.12
CA PRO A 441 37.11 10.82 -2.34
C PRO A 441 35.86 10.79 -3.22
N VAL A 442 35.85 11.49 -4.36
CA VAL A 442 34.69 11.52 -5.28
C VAL A 442 34.37 10.12 -5.78
N ILE A 443 35.38 9.40 -6.26
CA ILE A 443 35.22 8.03 -6.77
C ILE A 443 34.76 7.09 -5.66
N THR A 444 35.31 7.26 -4.45
CA THR A 444 34.99 6.42 -3.29
C THR A 444 33.58 6.66 -2.76
N PHE A 445 33.14 7.92 -2.71
CA PHE A 445 31.81 8.28 -2.20
C PHE A 445 30.70 8.14 -3.22
N PHE A 446 31.00 8.11 -4.53
CA PHE A 446 29.99 8.04 -5.59
C PHE A 446 28.91 6.97 -5.37
N PRO A 447 29.24 5.69 -5.08
CA PRO A 447 28.19 4.68 -4.89
C PRO A 447 27.35 4.93 -3.65
N PHE A 448 27.95 5.43 -2.56
CA PHE A 448 27.22 5.75 -1.33
C PHE A 448 26.30 6.97 -1.52
N SER A 449 26.76 8.00 -2.23
CA SER A 449 25.94 9.15 -2.60
C SER A 449 24.78 8.74 -3.50
N LEU A 450 24.99 7.79 -4.41
CA LEU A 450 23.93 7.24 -5.27
C LEU A 450 22.86 6.50 -4.46
N VAL A 451 23.29 5.63 -3.54
CA VAL A 451 22.37 4.95 -2.60
C VAL A 451 21.61 5.94 -1.75
N GLY A 452 22.29 6.96 -1.21
CA GLY A 452 21.68 8.04 -0.43
C GLY A 452 20.66 8.82 -1.25
N ALA A 453 20.95 9.15 -2.50
CA ALA A 453 20.05 9.87 -3.40
C ALA A 453 18.76 9.07 -3.70
N ILE A 454 18.89 7.76 -3.96
CA ILE A 454 17.74 6.86 -4.19
C ILE A 454 16.88 6.76 -2.93
N GLY A 455 17.51 6.63 -1.75
CA GLY A 455 16.80 6.59 -0.48
C GLY A 455 16.10 7.90 -0.15
N ALA A 456 16.74 9.02 -0.43
CA ALA A 456 16.17 10.35 -0.22
C ALA A 456 14.95 10.59 -1.13
N LEU A 457 15.03 10.21 -2.41
CA LEU A 457 13.89 10.24 -3.34
C LEU A 457 12.72 9.42 -2.81
N ALA A 458 12.96 8.16 -2.44
CA ALA A 458 11.92 7.28 -1.91
C ALA A 458 11.30 7.81 -0.60
N ALA A 459 12.11 8.42 0.28
CA ALA A 459 11.62 9.03 1.51
C ALA A 459 10.72 10.24 1.25
N LEU A 460 11.05 11.11 0.29
CA LEU A 460 10.17 12.22 -0.07
C LEU A 460 8.91 11.78 -0.79
N ASP A 461 9.01 10.81 -1.67
CA ASP A 461 7.85 10.18 -2.32
C ASP A 461 6.89 9.61 -1.27
N TYR A 462 7.44 8.96 -0.24
CA TYR A 462 6.69 8.48 0.90
C TYR A 462 6.02 9.59 1.71
N LEU A 463 6.70 10.73 1.89
CA LEU A 463 6.13 11.91 2.57
C LEU A 463 5.14 12.70 1.69
N GLY A 464 5.00 12.36 0.40
CA GLY A 464 4.11 13.02 -0.54
C GLY A 464 4.69 14.24 -1.27
N PHE A 465 5.96 14.59 -1.03
CA PHE A 465 6.65 15.75 -1.61
C PHE A 465 7.60 15.40 -2.76
N GLY A 466 7.69 14.14 -3.15
CA GLY A 466 8.53 13.72 -4.25
C GLY A 466 7.85 13.88 -5.63
N LEU A 467 7.98 12.85 -6.46
CA LEU A 467 7.52 12.80 -7.84
C LEU A 467 5.99 12.97 -7.95
N PRO A 468 5.51 13.69 -8.98
CA PRO A 468 4.08 13.86 -9.19
C PRO A 468 3.41 12.53 -9.60
N PRO A 469 2.19 12.22 -9.09
CA PRO A 469 1.38 11.16 -9.67
C PRO A 469 1.05 11.50 -11.13
N PRO A 470 1.05 10.53 -12.07
CA PRO A 470 1.04 9.08 -11.87
C PRO A 470 2.43 8.41 -11.95
N THR A 471 3.52 9.17 -11.80
CA THR A 471 4.89 8.65 -11.97
C THR A 471 5.14 7.40 -11.10
N PRO A 472 5.74 6.32 -11.65
CA PRO A 472 6.05 5.12 -10.87
C PRO A 472 7.15 5.43 -9.86
N SER A 473 6.85 5.20 -8.58
CA SER A 473 7.77 5.44 -7.46
C SER A 473 7.60 4.36 -6.41
N TRP A 474 8.71 3.88 -5.86
CA TRP A 474 8.69 2.95 -4.73
C TRP A 474 8.21 3.62 -3.44
N GLY A 475 8.54 4.89 -3.21
CA GLY A 475 8.11 5.62 -2.01
C GLY A 475 6.60 5.87 -2.00
N GLU A 476 6.00 6.15 -3.15
CA GLU A 476 4.54 6.32 -3.25
C GLU A 476 3.78 5.01 -2.96
N LEU A 477 4.32 3.84 -3.36
CA LEU A 477 3.73 2.55 -3.00
C LEU A 477 3.79 2.31 -1.48
N LEU A 478 4.89 2.71 -0.83
CA LEU A 478 5.01 2.64 0.63
C LEU A 478 4.06 3.61 1.34
N PHE A 479 3.80 4.78 0.75
CA PHE A 479 2.79 5.72 1.27
C PHE A 479 1.39 5.11 1.19
N GLN A 480 1.04 4.46 0.08
CA GLN A 480 -0.22 3.73 -0.04
C GLN A 480 -0.35 2.62 1.01
N ALA A 481 0.74 1.94 1.38
CA ALA A 481 0.70 0.91 2.42
C ALA A 481 0.30 1.46 3.81
N GLN A 482 0.58 2.75 4.11
CA GLN A 482 0.08 3.38 5.34
C GLN A 482 -1.43 3.58 5.33
N GLN A 483 -1.99 3.91 4.16
CA GLN A 483 -3.43 4.08 3.97
C GLN A 483 -4.14 2.72 4.01
N TYR A 484 -3.57 1.73 3.33
CA TYR A 484 -4.08 0.37 3.20
C TYR A 484 -3.24 -0.63 4.01
N ARG A 485 -3.31 -0.56 5.34
CA ARG A 485 -2.49 -1.39 6.25
C ARG A 485 -2.65 -2.91 6.06
N TRP A 486 -3.73 -3.35 5.45
CA TRP A 486 -3.99 -4.76 5.15
C TRP A 486 -3.33 -5.24 3.84
N ALA A 487 -2.91 -4.30 2.97
CA ALA A 487 -2.28 -4.57 1.69
C ALA A 487 -0.76 -4.80 1.87
N TRP A 488 -0.40 -5.93 2.47
CA TRP A 488 0.98 -6.27 2.82
C TRP A 488 1.96 -6.32 1.63
N TRP A 489 1.48 -6.56 0.41
CA TRP A 489 2.32 -6.56 -0.80
C TRP A 489 2.84 -5.16 -1.15
N LEU A 490 2.09 -4.10 -0.82
CA LEU A 490 2.50 -2.71 -1.05
C LEU A 490 3.63 -2.25 -0.15
N ILE A 491 3.84 -2.90 1.00
CA ILE A 491 5.03 -2.68 1.83
C ILE A 491 6.15 -3.64 1.44
N LEU A 492 5.87 -4.93 1.29
CA LEU A 492 6.90 -5.94 1.11
C LEU A 492 7.72 -5.75 -0.17
N TYR A 493 7.06 -5.67 -1.34
CA TYR A 493 7.78 -5.68 -2.61
C TYR A 493 8.57 -4.39 -2.87
N PRO A 494 8.02 -3.18 -2.63
CA PRO A 494 8.80 -1.94 -2.80
C PRO A 494 9.94 -1.84 -1.80
N SER A 495 9.75 -2.25 -0.53
CA SER A 495 10.84 -2.29 0.45
C SER A 495 11.93 -3.29 0.08
N LEU A 496 11.58 -4.47 -0.44
CA LEU A 496 12.55 -5.45 -0.89
C LEU A 496 13.34 -4.94 -2.10
N ALA A 497 12.67 -4.30 -3.06
CA ALA A 497 13.32 -3.69 -4.23
C ALA A 497 14.32 -2.59 -3.82
N LEU A 498 13.90 -1.67 -2.93
CA LEU A 498 14.76 -0.65 -2.34
C LEU A 498 15.96 -1.28 -1.62
N PHE A 499 15.71 -2.25 -0.74
CA PHE A 499 16.75 -2.93 0.02
C PHE A 499 17.80 -3.57 -0.89
N VAL A 500 17.38 -4.33 -1.91
CA VAL A 500 18.29 -5.00 -2.85
C VAL A 500 19.14 -3.98 -3.58
N VAL A 501 18.54 -2.92 -4.14
CA VAL A 501 19.28 -1.91 -4.91
C VAL A 501 20.25 -1.13 -4.04
N MET A 502 19.85 -0.77 -2.82
CA MET A 502 20.72 -0.12 -1.84
C MET A 502 21.88 -1.01 -1.42
N LEU A 503 21.60 -2.29 -1.11
CA LEU A 503 22.61 -3.27 -0.73
C LEU A 503 23.66 -3.47 -1.83
N LEU A 504 23.21 -3.62 -3.08
CA LEU A 504 24.09 -3.73 -4.25
C LEU A 504 24.96 -2.47 -4.39
N GLY A 505 24.37 -1.28 -4.24
CA GLY A 505 25.11 -0.02 -4.29
C GLY A 505 26.16 0.12 -3.19
N VAL A 506 25.86 -0.32 -1.96
CA VAL A 506 26.81 -0.35 -0.84
C VAL A 506 27.96 -1.31 -1.12
N PHE A 507 27.69 -2.51 -1.63
CA PHE A 507 28.75 -3.46 -2.00
C PHE A 507 29.66 -2.94 -3.11
N VAL A 508 29.11 -2.21 -4.09
CA VAL A 508 29.90 -1.51 -5.09
C VAL A 508 30.79 -0.44 -4.43
N GLY A 509 30.22 0.36 -3.52
CA GLY A 509 30.94 1.35 -2.71
C GLY A 509 32.14 0.77 -1.96
N ASP A 510 31.92 -0.31 -1.21
CA ASP A 510 32.99 -1.00 -0.49
C ASP A 510 34.08 -1.54 -1.42
N GLY A 511 33.70 -2.10 -2.57
CA GLY A 511 34.66 -2.57 -3.56
C GLY A 511 35.53 -1.44 -4.11
N ILE A 512 34.92 -0.32 -4.49
CA ILE A 512 35.65 0.85 -5.00
C ILE A 512 36.56 1.41 -3.92
N ARG A 513 36.07 1.58 -2.68
CA ARG A 513 36.88 2.02 -1.54
C ARG A 513 38.10 1.14 -1.33
N ASN A 514 37.91 -0.19 -1.33
CA ASN A 514 39.00 -1.15 -1.16
C ASN A 514 40.01 -1.11 -2.31
N ALA A 515 39.56 -0.87 -3.55
CA ALA A 515 40.45 -0.76 -4.70
C ALA A 515 41.32 0.52 -4.67
N TYR A 516 40.84 1.56 -3.99
CA TYR A 516 41.52 2.85 -3.82
C TYR A 516 42.28 2.98 -2.49
N ASP A 517 42.17 2.02 -1.57
CA ASP A 517 42.93 2.01 -0.33
C ASP A 517 44.43 1.73 -0.60
N PRO A 518 45.35 2.65 -0.26
CA PRO A 518 46.78 2.47 -0.46
C PRO A 518 47.42 1.45 0.52
N LYS A 519 46.78 1.12 1.66
CA LYS A 519 47.43 0.42 2.78
C LYS A 519 47.65 -1.09 2.59
N ARG A 520 47.06 -1.74 1.57
CA ARG A 520 47.30 -3.18 1.33
C ARG A 520 48.73 -3.52 0.86
N CYS A 521 49.45 -2.57 0.26
CA CYS A 521 50.82 -2.80 -0.20
C CYS A 521 51.90 -2.33 0.79
N SER A 522 51.52 -1.76 1.94
CA SER A 522 52.49 -1.33 2.97
C SER A 522 52.71 -2.38 4.06
N ARG A 523 51.96 -3.48 4.05
CA ARG A 523 52.30 -4.68 4.82
C ARG A 523 53.18 -5.56 3.93
N LEU A 524 54.49 -5.29 4.02
CA LEU A 524 55.50 -6.31 3.81
C LEU A 524 55.38 -7.27 5.00
N GLU A 525 54.47 -8.23 4.91
CA GLU A 525 54.47 -9.46 5.71
C GLU A 525 54.61 -10.63 4.76
#